data_AF-A0A381TYP4-F1
#
_entry.id   AF-A0A381TYP4-F1
#
_cell.length_a   1.000
_cell.length_b   1.000
_cell.length_c   1.000
_cell.angle_alpha   90.00
_cell.angle_beta   90.00
_cell.angle_gamma   90.00
#
_symmetry.space_group_name_H-M   'P 1'
#
loop_
_entity.id
_entity.type
_entity.pdbx_description
1 polymer ?
#
loop_
_entity_poly.entity_id
_entity_poly.type
_entity_poly.pdbx_seq_one_letter_code
_entity_poly.pdbx_strand_id
1 'polypeptide(L)'
;MAQPSAGGLSLKIWVRDRILFLAVVIFFVGGAAYIGAGKFLDPQNEWLHPIKEFALLMSLVGVVSLGYELFLREMTFREYKDALEEIVNPDAVRLGIEGIYKNRSELGQSMSFESLFKKVDKELFIGGSSLLSIATSSAELLKKKVLSGINVRLLIMDPSSYVVEIITRQGKGKATFLNEIRTSLMLLQKVANEIDSESGYGSRGKLTVHTYDFIPSHSFICLDEGSVKGKIVADIGPYLGRTTPRPSMVVVNKKDGIYDYWRNMGELMWQESKPFNLTSEDLFGTQTKTFMFASGKDTEYYDKVTDSWQQASICKMDGNWRSIKGSQWVWIRESVTLEEAKTGTKNRFRLKLNLPSDCRGECIVRADLFLRSDYACHITINDVGLSQEYGGASYPEPFIIDVEKYFKSGENTIYFELLSFAKPEVSDPEDNLTGLIYRLHLEYRE
;
A
#
# COMPACT_ATOMS: atom_id res chain seq x y z
N MET A 1 -20.02 -15.92 -27.90
CA MET A 1 -18.90 -16.87 -27.75
C MET A 1 -17.61 -16.06 -27.67
N ALA A 2 -17.07 -15.89 -26.47
CA ALA A 2 -15.76 -15.30 -26.23
C ALA A 2 -14.92 -16.36 -25.49
N GLN A 3 -13.71 -16.62 -25.98
CA GLN A 3 -12.80 -17.60 -25.40
C GLN A 3 -12.31 -17.14 -24.01
N PRO A 4 -12.11 -18.07 -23.06
CA PRO A 4 -11.65 -17.73 -21.71
C PRO A 4 -10.17 -17.37 -21.71
N SER A 5 -9.84 -16.23 -21.09
CA SER A 5 -8.47 -15.83 -20.77
C SER A 5 -7.97 -16.64 -19.58
N ALA A 6 -7.28 -17.75 -19.87
CA ALA A 6 -6.53 -18.49 -18.88
C ALA A 6 -5.55 -17.55 -18.16
N GLY A 7 -5.50 -17.67 -16.83
CA GLY A 7 -4.60 -16.94 -15.94
C GLY A 7 -3.22 -16.82 -16.57
N GLY A 8 -2.84 -15.57 -16.87
CA GLY A 8 -1.63 -15.23 -17.58
C GLY A 8 -0.39 -15.54 -16.75
N LEU A 9 -0.04 -16.81 -16.64
CA LEU A 9 1.36 -17.20 -16.59
C LEU A 9 1.94 -16.61 -17.87
N SER A 10 2.59 -15.45 -17.73
CA SER A 10 3.06 -14.64 -18.82
C SER A 10 3.70 -15.56 -19.85
N LEU A 11 3.08 -15.67 -21.03
CA LEU A 11 3.50 -16.58 -22.11
C LEU A 11 5.01 -16.44 -22.38
N LYS A 12 5.54 -15.24 -22.12
CA LYS A 12 6.95 -14.88 -22.13
C LYS A 12 7.81 -15.65 -21.11
N ILE A 13 7.37 -15.79 -19.86
CA ILE A 13 8.06 -16.58 -18.82
C ILE A 13 8.05 -18.06 -19.21
N TRP A 14 6.89 -18.57 -19.64
CA TRP A 14 6.75 -19.98 -20.04
C TRP A 14 7.63 -20.34 -21.25
N VAL A 15 7.69 -19.48 -22.27
CA VAL A 15 8.58 -19.67 -23.43
C VAL A 15 10.04 -19.58 -23.01
N ARG A 16 10.42 -18.61 -22.16
CA ARG A 16 11.80 -18.45 -21.67
C ARG A 16 12.28 -19.69 -20.94
N ASP A 17 11.49 -20.20 -20.01
CA ASP A 17 11.90 -21.33 -19.18
C ASP A 17 12.07 -22.61 -20.02
N ARG A 18 11.29 -22.79 -21.11
CA ARG A 18 11.48 -23.87 -22.08
C ARG A 18 12.74 -23.72 -22.93
N ILE A 19 13.07 -22.51 -23.36
CA ILE A 19 14.30 -22.26 -24.13
C ILE A 19 15.53 -22.49 -23.25
N LEU A 20 15.51 -22.00 -22.01
CA LEU A 20 16.58 -22.24 -21.03
C LEU A 20 16.74 -23.74 -20.75
N PHE A 21 15.64 -24.44 -20.49
CA PHE A 21 15.66 -25.89 -20.29
C PHE A 21 16.26 -26.63 -21.50
N LEU A 22 15.85 -26.27 -22.72
CA LEU A 22 16.38 -26.86 -23.95
C LEU A 22 17.88 -26.62 -24.10
N ALA A 23 18.35 -25.39 -23.82
CA ALA A 23 19.77 -25.04 -23.91
C ALA A 23 20.62 -25.83 -22.90
N VAL A 24 20.11 -26.02 -21.67
CA VAL A 24 20.73 -26.88 -20.65
C VAL A 24 20.80 -28.33 -21.12
N VAL A 25 19.70 -28.88 -21.66
CA VAL A 25 19.66 -30.25 -22.16
C VAL A 25 20.65 -30.46 -23.30
N ILE A 26 20.69 -29.55 -24.28
CA ILE A 26 21.63 -29.59 -25.40
C ILE A 26 23.08 -29.58 -24.90
N PHE A 27 23.39 -28.72 -23.92
CA PHE A 27 24.71 -28.64 -23.32
C PHE A 27 25.13 -29.96 -22.66
N PHE A 28 24.28 -30.51 -21.78
CA PHE A 28 24.58 -31.74 -21.06
C PHE A 28 24.62 -32.97 -21.97
N VAL A 29 23.72 -33.06 -22.95
CA VAL A 29 23.72 -34.17 -23.92
C VAL A 29 24.99 -34.13 -24.77
N GLY A 30 25.39 -32.95 -25.27
CA GLY A 30 26.65 -32.77 -26.00
C GLY A 30 27.87 -33.15 -25.15
N GLY A 31 27.94 -32.67 -23.91
CA GLY A 31 29.05 -32.99 -22.99
C GLY A 31 29.11 -34.48 -22.64
N ALA A 32 27.96 -35.09 -22.35
CA ALA A 32 27.86 -36.52 -22.03
C ALA A 32 28.22 -37.40 -23.23
N ALA A 33 27.79 -37.03 -24.45
CA ALA A 33 28.15 -37.74 -25.67
C ALA A 33 29.65 -37.61 -25.97
N TYR A 34 30.25 -36.44 -25.74
CA TYR A 34 31.69 -36.23 -25.94
C TYR A 34 32.54 -37.09 -24.98
N ILE A 35 32.19 -37.10 -23.69
CA ILE A 35 32.89 -37.90 -22.66
C ILE A 35 32.62 -39.40 -22.86
N GLY A 36 31.37 -39.75 -23.19
CA GLY A 36 30.91 -41.12 -23.36
C GLY A 36 31.43 -41.80 -24.62
N ALA A 37 31.61 -41.06 -25.72
CA ALA A 37 32.08 -41.62 -26.99
C ALA A 37 33.42 -42.36 -26.84
N GLY A 38 34.33 -41.89 -25.98
CA GLY A 38 35.60 -42.56 -25.71
C GLY A 38 35.51 -43.82 -24.84
N LYS A 39 34.36 -44.06 -24.17
CA LYS A 39 34.13 -45.26 -23.36
C LYS A 39 33.38 -46.36 -24.10
N PHE A 40 32.54 -46.00 -25.07
CA PHE A 40 31.64 -46.93 -25.76
C PHE A 40 32.07 -47.30 -27.18
N LEU A 41 33.00 -46.54 -27.79
CA LEU A 41 33.51 -46.80 -29.13
C LEU A 41 34.99 -47.19 -29.07
N ASP A 42 35.38 -48.15 -29.91
CA ASP A 42 36.78 -48.58 -30.06
C ASP A 42 37.65 -47.37 -30.46
N PRO A 43 38.82 -47.17 -29.82
CA PRO A 43 39.79 -46.15 -30.22
C PRO A 43 40.19 -46.17 -31.70
N GLN A 44 40.07 -47.31 -32.39
CA GLN A 44 40.34 -47.42 -33.83
C GLN A 44 39.12 -47.18 -34.73
N ASN A 45 37.96 -46.83 -34.16
CA ASN A 45 36.75 -46.56 -34.94
C ASN A 45 36.87 -45.21 -35.67
N GLU A 46 36.77 -45.23 -37.00
CA GLU A 46 36.82 -44.05 -37.86
C GLU A 46 35.76 -42.99 -37.52
N TRP A 47 34.64 -43.39 -36.89
CA TRP A 47 33.54 -42.49 -36.50
C TRP A 47 33.75 -41.79 -35.15
N LEU A 48 34.76 -42.18 -34.36
CA LEU A 48 34.99 -41.62 -33.02
C LEU A 48 35.26 -40.11 -33.07
N HIS A 49 36.08 -39.67 -34.02
CA HIS A 49 36.44 -38.26 -34.18
C HIS A 49 35.26 -37.39 -34.63
N PRO A 50 34.54 -37.73 -35.72
CA PRO A 50 33.33 -36.98 -36.13
C PRO A 50 32.27 -36.87 -35.03
N ILE A 51 32.02 -37.94 -34.28
CA ILE A 51 31.02 -37.93 -33.20
C ILE A 51 31.44 -36.99 -32.06
N LYS A 52 32.72 -36.98 -31.69
CA LYS A 52 33.25 -36.07 -30.67
C LYS A 52 33.17 -34.61 -31.11
N GLU A 53 33.54 -34.30 -32.34
CA GLU A 53 33.44 -32.93 -32.85
C GLU A 53 31.99 -32.44 -32.90
N PHE A 54 31.06 -33.28 -33.35
CA PHE A 54 29.63 -32.97 -33.35
C PHE A 54 29.08 -32.76 -31.93
N ALA A 55 29.46 -33.62 -30.99
CA ALA A 55 29.04 -33.52 -29.59
C ALA A 55 29.59 -32.25 -28.91
N LEU A 56 30.83 -31.86 -29.23
CA LEU A 56 31.43 -30.60 -28.78
C LEU A 56 30.69 -29.39 -29.34
N LEU A 57 30.34 -29.42 -30.64
CA LEU A 57 29.59 -28.35 -31.29
C LEU A 57 28.19 -28.19 -30.66
N MET A 58 27.50 -29.30 -30.39
CA MET A 58 26.23 -29.29 -29.66
C MET A 58 26.39 -28.67 -28.26
N SER A 59 27.44 -29.02 -27.53
CA SER A 59 27.71 -28.43 -26.22
C SER A 59 27.97 -26.92 -26.31
N LEU A 60 28.76 -26.48 -27.29
CA LEU A 60 29.05 -25.06 -27.53
C LEU A 60 27.78 -24.26 -27.86
N VAL A 61 26.89 -24.80 -28.70
CA VAL A 61 25.57 -24.19 -28.99
C VAL A 61 24.77 -24.01 -27.71
N GLY A 62 24.74 -25.01 -26.83
CA GLY A 62 24.07 -24.92 -25.53
C GLY A 62 24.61 -23.78 -24.65
N VAL A 63 25.94 -23.61 -24.57
CA VAL A 63 26.57 -22.52 -23.81
C VAL A 63 26.23 -21.15 -24.38
N VAL A 64 26.32 -20.98 -25.70
CA VAL A 64 26.03 -19.70 -26.36
C VAL A 64 24.56 -19.33 -26.20
N SER A 65 23.63 -20.29 -26.36
CA SER A 65 22.20 -20.06 -26.13
C SER A 65 21.89 -19.70 -24.68
N LEU A 66 22.55 -20.33 -23.70
CA LEU A 66 22.44 -19.96 -22.29
C LEU A 66 22.93 -18.54 -22.03
N GLY A 67 24.11 -18.18 -22.56
CA GLY A 67 24.67 -16.84 -22.41
C GLY A 67 23.77 -15.76 -23.03
N TYR A 68 23.16 -16.05 -24.19
CA TYR A 68 22.23 -15.14 -24.84
C TYR A 68 20.97 -14.90 -24.00
N GLU A 69 20.30 -15.96 -23.53
CA GLU A 69 19.06 -15.83 -22.76
C GLU A 69 19.27 -15.25 -21.36
N LEU A 70 20.39 -15.56 -20.70
CA LEU A 70 20.66 -15.09 -19.34
C LEU A 70 21.19 -13.65 -19.27
N PHE A 71 21.96 -13.20 -20.28
CA PHE A 71 22.64 -11.91 -20.20
C PHE A 71 22.26 -10.95 -21.32
N LEU A 72 22.43 -11.39 -22.58
CA LEU A 72 22.29 -10.49 -23.72
C LEU A 72 20.84 -10.07 -23.91
N ARG A 73 19.88 -10.99 -23.83
CA ARG A 73 18.47 -10.69 -24.06
C ARG A 73 17.94 -9.66 -23.07
N GLU A 74 18.32 -9.74 -21.80
CA GLU A 74 17.85 -8.80 -20.78
C GLU A 74 18.45 -7.40 -20.98
N MET A 75 19.75 -7.30 -21.29
CA MET A 75 20.38 -6.03 -21.63
C MET A 75 19.75 -5.41 -22.89
N THR A 76 19.64 -6.19 -23.96
CA THR A 76 19.08 -5.70 -25.23
C THR A 76 17.63 -5.26 -25.07
N PHE A 77 16.82 -6.01 -24.30
CA PHE A 77 15.40 -5.68 -24.10
C PHE A 77 15.21 -4.42 -23.25
N ARG A 78 16.08 -4.18 -22.25
CA ARG A 78 16.06 -2.92 -21.49
C ARG A 78 16.42 -1.74 -22.38
N GLU A 79 17.50 -1.84 -23.14
CA GLU A 79 17.92 -0.78 -24.09
C GLU A 79 16.83 -0.49 -25.14
N TYR A 80 16.23 -1.53 -25.73
CA TYR A 80 15.11 -1.34 -26.66
C TYR A 80 13.90 -0.71 -25.99
N LYS A 81 13.56 -1.11 -24.76
CA LYS A 81 12.42 -0.55 -24.04
C LYS A 81 12.64 0.92 -23.72
N ASP A 82 13.83 1.27 -23.24
CA ASP A 82 14.20 2.64 -22.90
C ASP A 82 14.18 3.53 -24.16
N ALA A 83 14.72 3.05 -25.28
CA ALA A 83 14.64 3.73 -26.57
C ALA A 83 13.19 3.86 -27.09
N LEU A 84 12.36 2.83 -26.90
CA LEU A 84 10.96 2.87 -27.33
C LEU A 84 10.12 3.82 -26.47
N GLU A 85 10.38 3.88 -25.16
CA GLU A 85 9.76 4.86 -24.25
C GLU A 85 10.15 6.30 -24.63
N GLU A 86 11.41 6.52 -25.02
CA GLU A 86 11.89 7.81 -25.55
C GLU A 86 11.21 8.21 -26.86
N ILE A 87 10.89 7.24 -27.74
CA ILE A 87 10.19 7.50 -29.01
C ILE A 87 8.69 7.75 -28.79
N VAL A 88 8.06 6.97 -27.90
CA VAL A 88 6.59 6.99 -27.71
C VAL A 88 6.15 8.18 -26.86
N ASN A 89 6.96 8.63 -25.90
CA ASN A 89 6.64 9.78 -25.06
C ASN A 89 7.89 10.66 -24.79
N PRO A 90 8.41 11.34 -25.83
CA PRO A 90 9.65 12.11 -25.73
C PRO A 90 9.57 13.23 -24.70
N ASP A 91 8.40 13.83 -24.51
CA ASP A 91 8.21 14.89 -23.52
C ASP A 91 8.23 14.37 -22.09
N ALA A 92 7.61 13.23 -21.78
CA ALA A 92 7.68 12.64 -20.45
C ALA A 92 9.12 12.26 -20.09
N VAL A 93 9.84 11.63 -21.04
CA VAL A 93 11.25 11.29 -20.86
C VAL A 93 12.09 12.55 -20.69
N ARG A 94 11.92 13.58 -21.53
CA ARG A 94 12.62 14.87 -21.41
C ARG A 94 12.38 15.53 -20.05
N LEU A 95 11.14 15.51 -19.57
CA LEU A 95 10.75 16.10 -18.29
C LEU A 95 11.16 15.25 -17.07
N GLY A 96 11.65 14.02 -17.27
CA GLY A 96 12.02 13.12 -16.18
C GLY A 96 10.81 12.47 -15.48
N ILE A 97 9.68 12.33 -16.18
CA ILE A 97 8.48 11.68 -15.68
C ILE A 97 8.59 10.18 -15.96
N GLU A 98 8.70 9.37 -14.90
CA GLU A 98 8.71 7.90 -15.03
C GLU A 98 7.30 7.32 -15.19
N GLY A 99 6.27 8.00 -14.66
CA GLY A 99 4.91 7.50 -14.72
C GLY A 99 3.86 8.51 -14.28
N ILE A 100 2.69 8.41 -14.89
CA ILE A 100 1.48 9.15 -14.53
C ILE A 100 0.39 8.12 -14.24
N TYR A 101 -0.23 8.25 -13.08
CA TYR A 101 -1.23 7.34 -12.55
C TYR A 101 -2.53 8.12 -12.34
N LYS A 102 -3.68 7.53 -12.65
CA LYS A 102 -4.98 8.20 -12.51
C LYS A 102 -5.33 8.49 -11.06
N ASN A 103 -4.87 7.63 -10.15
CA ASN A 103 -5.11 7.75 -8.73
C ASN A 103 -4.08 6.98 -7.89
N ARG A 104 -4.13 7.18 -6.56
CA ARG A 104 -3.27 6.50 -5.59
C ARG A 104 -3.42 4.97 -5.57
N SER A 105 -4.58 4.42 -5.95
CA SER A 105 -4.77 2.97 -6.00
C SER A 105 -3.95 2.36 -7.14
N GLU A 106 -3.99 2.97 -8.32
CA GLU A 106 -3.17 2.58 -9.47
C GLU A 106 -1.68 2.76 -9.18
N LEU A 107 -1.29 3.88 -8.57
CA LEU A 107 0.08 4.07 -8.08
C LEU A 107 0.47 2.96 -7.10
N GLY A 108 -0.38 2.65 -6.11
CA GLY A 108 -0.11 1.64 -5.09
C GLY A 108 0.05 0.22 -5.63
N GLN A 109 -0.61 -0.11 -6.75
CA GLN A 109 -0.40 -1.38 -7.47
C GLN A 109 0.96 -1.43 -8.16
N SER A 110 1.43 -0.30 -8.70
CA SER A 110 2.75 -0.21 -9.34
C SER A 110 3.90 -0.11 -8.33
N MET A 111 3.68 0.60 -7.23
CA MET A 111 4.71 0.98 -6.27
C MET A 111 4.10 1.22 -4.89
N SER A 112 4.42 0.35 -3.93
CA SER A 112 3.96 0.52 -2.55
C SER A 112 4.82 1.55 -1.79
N PHE A 113 4.24 2.24 -0.80
CA PHE A 113 5.00 3.12 0.11
C PHE A 113 6.14 2.38 0.81
N GLU A 114 5.93 1.11 1.14
CA GLU A 114 6.97 0.27 1.72
C GLU A 114 8.18 0.13 0.78
N SER A 115 7.92 -0.11 -0.51
CA SER A 115 8.97 -0.22 -1.53
C SER A 115 9.71 1.11 -1.76
N LEU A 116 8.98 2.23 -1.70
CA LEU A 116 9.55 3.59 -1.80
C LEU A 116 10.47 3.88 -0.63
N PHE A 117 9.97 3.71 0.60
CA PHE A 117 10.70 4.09 1.80
C PHE A 117 11.93 3.20 1.99
N LYS A 118 11.86 1.90 1.65
CA LYS A 118 13.02 1.00 1.70
C LYS A 118 14.23 1.55 0.92
N LYS A 119 14.01 2.23 -0.20
CA LYS A 119 15.05 2.77 -1.08
C LYS A 119 15.67 4.10 -0.61
N VAL A 120 15.14 4.71 0.46
CA VAL A 120 15.67 5.97 0.99
C VAL A 120 16.96 5.72 1.74
N ASP A 121 17.99 6.50 1.40
CA ASP A 121 19.33 6.41 1.97
C ASP A 121 19.66 7.56 2.95
N LYS A 122 19.11 8.77 2.73
CA LYS A 122 19.49 10.00 3.44
C LYS A 122 18.30 10.72 4.08
N GLU A 123 17.27 11.01 3.29
CA GLU A 123 16.15 11.83 3.75
C GLU A 123 14.83 11.46 3.07
N LEU A 124 13.78 11.45 3.89
CA LEU A 124 12.39 11.33 3.48
C LEU A 124 11.66 12.63 3.80
N PHE A 125 11.10 13.29 2.80
CA PHE A 125 10.33 14.51 2.99
C PHE A 125 8.91 14.35 2.41
N ILE A 126 7.88 14.45 3.26
CA ILE A 126 6.49 14.19 2.88
C ILE A 126 5.63 15.39 3.20
N GLY A 127 4.90 15.89 2.21
CA GLY A 127 3.93 16.97 2.38
C GLY A 127 2.52 16.58 1.97
N GLY A 128 1.53 16.93 2.78
CA GLY A 128 0.13 16.77 2.42
C GLY A 128 -0.83 17.23 3.51
N SER A 129 -2.11 17.36 3.15
CA SER A 129 -3.03 18.11 4.01
C SER A 129 -3.30 17.47 5.38
N SER A 130 -3.55 16.16 5.48
CA SER A 130 -3.72 15.49 6.78
C SER A 130 -2.67 14.42 7.10
N LEU A 131 -1.97 13.86 6.10
CA LEU A 131 -1.02 12.75 6.26
C LEU A 131 -1.52 11.50 7.02
N LEU A 132 -2.83 11.36 7.24
CA LEU A 132 -3.40 10.23 7.99
C LEU A 132 -2.95 8.85 7.51
N SER A 133 -2.82 8.61 6.21
CA SER A 133 -2.32 7.31 5.71
C SER A 133 -0.88 7.03 6.13
N ILE A 134 -0.05 8.07 6.20
CA ILE A 134 1.37 7.97 6.58
C ILE A 134 1.50 7.75 8.09
N ALA A 135 0.77 8.55 8.88
CA ALA A 135 0.74 8.44 10.34
C ALA A 135 0.16 7.12 10.86
N THR A 136 -0.44 6.30 9.99
CA THR A 136 -1.12 5.07 10.36
C THR A 136 -0.44 3.86 9.73
N SER A 137 -0.61 3.65 8.43
CA SER A 137 -0.09 2.49 7.71
C SER A 137 1.44 2.46 7.60
N SER A 138 2.10 3.61 7.76
CA SER A 138 3.56 3.73 7.63
C SER A 138 4.25 4.14 8.92
N ALA A 139 3.54 4.19 10.06
CA ALA A 139 4.10 4.64 11.35
C ALA A 139 5.34 3.82 11.76
N GLU A 140 5.22 2.49 11.75
CA GLU A 140 6.34 1.58 12.05
C GLU A 140 7.52 1.74 11.08
N LEU A 141 7.21 2.02 9.81
CA LEU A 141 8.25 2.21 8.80
C LEU A 141 8.98 3.55 8.99
N LEU A 142 8.26 4.60 9.37
CA LEU A 142 8.85 5.88 9.77
C LEU A 142 9.75 5.69 10.98
N LYS A 143 9.26 5.02 12.04
CA LYS A 143 10.07 4.69 13.23
C LYS A 143 11.36 3.99 12.83
N LYS A 144 11.27 2.90 12.08
CA LYS A 144 12.44 2.14 11.60
C LYS A 144 13.42 3.00 10.80
N LYS A 145 12.91 3.88 9.93
CA LYS A 145 13.76 4.75 9.11
C LYS A 145 14.51 5.77 9.96
N VAL A 146 13.83 6.42 10.90
CA VAL A 146 14.47 7.35 11.84
C VAL A 146 15.52 6.63 12.69
N LEU A 147 15.20 5.45 13.25
CA LEU A 147 16.16 4.66 14.03
C LEU A 147 17.37 4.22 13.20
N SER A 148 17.21 4.00 11.89
CA SER A 148 18.32 3.68 10.97
C SER A 148 19.21 4.88 10.59
N GLY A 149 18.94 6.08 11.10
CA GLY A 149 19.76 7.28 10.83
C GLY A 149 19.19 8.21 9.75
N ILE A 150 18.02 7.92 9.19
CA ILE A 150 17.42 8.71 8.11
C ILE A 150 16.60 9.86 8.69
N ASN A 151 16.76 11.05 8.14
CA ASN A 151 15.96 12.20 8.52
C ASN A 151 14.57 12.13 7.84
N VAL A 152 13.53 12.44 8.61
CA VAL A 152 12.15 12.46 8.15
C VAL A 152 11.56 13.84 8.41
N ARG A 153 11.25 14.57 7.34
CA ARG A 153 10.53 15.85 7.35
C ARG A 153 9.07 15.62 6.97
N LEU A 154 8.13 16.14 7.74
CA LEU A 154 6.68 16.04 7.47
C LEU A 154 6.04 17.43 7.46
N LEU A 155 5.24 17.72 6.42
CA LEU A 155 4.39 18.91 6.34
C LEU A 155 2.92 18.55 6.40
N ILE A 156 2.21 19.15 7.34
CA ILE A 156 0.78 18.89 7.63
C ILE A 156 0.02 20.22 7.68
N MET A 157 -1.24 20.24 7.28
CA MET A 157 -2.08 21.44 7.46
C MET A 157 -2.22 21.75 8.96
N ASP A 158 -2.11 23.03 9.34
CA ASP A 158 -2.39 23.47 10.71
C ASP A 158 -3.88 23.26 11.03
N PRO A 159 -4.23 22.47 12.06
CA PRO A 159 -5.62 22.24 12.45
C PRO A 159 -6.35 23.54 12.87
N SER A 160 -5.63 24.59 13.23
CA SER A 160 -6.17 25.90 13.62
C SER A 160 -6.24 26.88 12.44
N SER A 161 -5.82 26.49 11.24
CA SER A 161 -5.87 27.34 10.05
C SER A 161 -7.31 27.65 9.64
N TYR A 162 -7.53 28.89 9.21
CA TYR A 162 -8.77 29.32 8.57
C TYR A 162 -9.14 28.46 7.34
N VAL A 163 -8.15 27.88 6.65
CA VAL A 163 -8.38 26.95 5.53
C VAL A 163 -9.12 25.70 6.00
N VAL A 164 -8.76 25.13 7.15
CA VAL A 164 -9.43 23.95 7.72
C VAL A 164 -10.86 24.29 8.11
N GLU A 165 -11.08 25.48 8.65
CA GLU A 165 -12.41 25.98 8.97
C GLU A 165 -13.31 26.08 7.73
N ILE A 166 -12.82 26.69 6.65
CA ILE A 166 -13.55 26.80 5.37
C ILE A 166 -13.91 25.41 4.82
N ILE A 167 -12.95 24.49 4.80
CA ILE A 167 -13.17 23.13 4.29
C ILE A 167 -14.23 22.41 5.15
N THR A 168 -14.16 22.55 6.47
CA THR A 168 -15.13 21.96 7.41
C THR A 168 -16.54 22.51 7.17
N ARG A 169 -16.68 23.82 6.95
CA ARG A 169 -17.96 24.45 6.60
C ARG A 169 -18.52 23.91 5.28
N GLN A 170 -17.67 23.71 4.27
CA GLN A 170 -18.09 23.09 3.00
C GLN A 170 -18.54 21.62 3.18
N GLY A 171 -17.98 20.92 4.15
CA GLY A 171 -18.39 19.56 4.55
C GLY A 171 -19.72 19.49 5.33
N LYS A 172 -20.56 20.54 5.27
CA LYS A 172 -21.79 20.69 6.07
C LYS A 172 -21.52 20.62 7.59
N GLY A 173 -20.36 21.12 8.02
CA GLY A 173 -19.98 21.15 9.44
C GLY A 173 -19.45 19.83 10.00
N LYS A 174 -19.33 18.76 9.19
CA LYS A 174 -18.65 17.53 9.63
C LYS A 174 -17.16 17.80 9.79
N ALA A 175 -16.67 17.75 11.02
CA ALA A 175 -15.26 17.98 11.37
C ALA A 175 -14.31 16.85 10.92
N THR A 176 -14.68 16.02 9.94
CA THR A 176 -13.91 14.86 9.50
C THR A 176 -12.49 15.25 9.09
N PHE A 177 -12.32 16.31 8.30
CA PHE A 177 -11.00 16.76 7.85
C PHE A 177 -10.12 17.27 9.00
N LEU A 178 -10.68 18.10 9.88
CA LEU A 178 -10.01 18.56 11.11
C LEU A 178 -9.60 17.38 11.99
N ASN A 179 -10.50 16.42 12.20
CA ASN A 179 -10.25 15.22 12.99
C ASN A 179 -9.14 14.37 12.36
N GLU A 180 -9.10 14.23 11.03
CA GLU A 180 -7.98 13.54 10.36
C GLU A 180 -6.63 14.21 10.64
N ILE A 181 -6.56 15.55 10.61
CA ILE A 181 -5.33 16.30 10.90
C ILE A 181 -4.90 16.07 12.35
N ARG A 182 -5.82 16.28 13.31
CA ARG A 182 -5.55 16.10 14.75
C ARG A 182 -5.10 14.68 15.08
N THR A 183 -5.83 13.67 14.58
CA THR A 183 -5.47 12.26 14.73
C THR A 183 -4.07 11.99 14.19
N SER A 184 -3.72 12.55 13.02
CA SER A 184 -2.40 12.33 12.43
C SER A 184 -1.28 12.93 13.29
N LEU A 185 -1.47 14.13 13.83
CA LEU A 185 -0.50 14.78 14.73
C LEU A 185 -0.32 13.99 16.04
N MET A 186 -1.42 13.49 16.64
CA MET A 186 -1.36 12.66 17.85
C MET A 186 -0.66 11.32 17.61
N LEU A 187 -0.93 10.68 16.46
CA LEU A 187 -0.25 9.43 16.09
C LEU A 187 1.24 9.67 15.81
N LEU A 188 1.62 10.79 15.19
CA LEU A 188 3.02 11.14 14.97
C LEU A 188 3.74 11.48 16.28
N GLN A 189 3.07 12.11 17.24
CA GLN A 189 3.60 12.29 18.59
C GLN A 189 3.87 10.96 19.27
N LYS A 190 2.93 10.00 19.17
CA LYS A 190 3.16 8.64 19.69
C LYS A 190 4.42 8.02 19.08
N VAL A 191 4.58 8.11 17.75
CA VAL A 191 5.79 7.62 17.05
C VAL A 191 7.05 8.34 17.53
N ALA A 192 7.01 9.66 17.74
CA ALA A 192 8.14 10.41 18.27
C ALA A 192 8.55 9.92 19.67
N ASN A 193 7.58 9.73 20.57
CA ASN A 193 7.82 9.22 21.92
C ASN A 193 8.39 7.79 21.91
N GLU A 194 7.92 6.93 21.00
CA GLU A 194 8.46 5.59 20.80
C GLU A 194 9.89 5.60 20.23
N ILE A 195 10.23 6.54 19.35
CA ILE A 195 11.60 6.73 18.88
C ILE A 195 12.51 7.19 20.03
N ASP A 196 12.01 8.10 20.88
CA ASP A 196 12.79 8.68 21.98
C ASP A 196 13.07 7.68 23.11
N SER A 197 12.11 6.80 23.39
CA SER A 197 12.23 5.72 24.40
C SER A 197 13.06 4.52 23.95
N GLU A 198 13.32 4.35 22.65
CA GLU A 198 14.10 3.24 22.11
C GLU A 198 15.62 3.45 22.34
N SER A 199 16.19 2.68 23.28
CA SER A 199 17.62 2.72 23.58
C SER A 199 18.47 1.96 22.54
N GLY A 200 19.76 2.28 22.42
CA GLY A 200 20.71 1.53 21.57
C GLY A 200 20.94 2.09 20.15
N TYR A 201 20.23 3.16 19.76
CA TYR A 201 20.38 3.82 18.46
C TYR A 201 21.04 5.20 18.58
N GLY A 202 22.36 5.22 18.79
CA GLY A 202 23.14 6.46 19.00
C GLY A 202 23.26 7.37 17.76
N SER A 203 23.03 6.84 16.56
CA SER A 203 23.10 7.57 15.28
C SER A 203 21.74 7.73 14.61
N ARG A 204 20.65 7.82 15.39
CA ARG A 204 19.29 7.99 14.85
C ARG A 204 19.13 9.33 14.13
N GLY A 205 18.30 9.33 13.09
CA GLY A 205 17.90 10.52 12.36
C GLY A 205 16.93 11.37 13.17
N LYS A 206 16.37 12.40 12.54
CA LYS A 206 15.37 13.28 13.16
C LYS A 206 14.00 13.12 12.51
N LEU A 207 12.97 12.98 13.33
CA LEU A 207 11.58 13.17 12.91
C LEU A 207 11.20 14.64 13.17
N THR A 208 10.89 15.40 12.13
CA THR A 208 10.52 16.82 12.24
C THR A 208 9.20 17.06 11.54
N VAL A 209 8.26 17.68 12.26
CA VAL A 209 6.94 18.02 11.75
C VAL A 209 6.79 19.52 11.71
N HIS A 210 6.33 20.04 10.59
CA HIS A 210 5.94 21.42 10.43
C HIS A 210 4.47 21.51 10.02
N THR A 211 3.81 22.59 10.42
CA THR A 211 2.44 22.90 10.01
C THR A 211 2.39 24.12 9.09
N TYR A 212 1.48 24.11 8.13
CA TYR A 212 1.25 25.21 7.20
C TYR A 212 -0.24 25.58 7.13
N ASP A 213 -0.56 26.82 6.78
CA ASP A 213 -1.93 27.38 6.90
C ASP A 213 -2.56 27.83 5.57
N PHE A 214 -1.96 27.50 4.42
CA PHE A 214 -2.45 27.80 3.08
C PHE A 214 -2.92 26.56 2.30
N ILE A 215 -3.70 26.75 1.22
CA ILE A 215 -4.16 25.64 0.36
C ILE A 215 -2.98 25.16 -0.51
N PRO A 216 -2.54 23.89 -0.38
CA PRO A 216 -1.45 23.38 -1.20
C PRO A 216 -1.94 23.09 -2.62
N SER A 217 -1.07 23.23 -3.63
CA SER A 217 -1.44 22.82 -5.00
C SER A 217 -1.38 21.31 -5.20
N HIS A 218 -0.65 20.58 -4.34
CA HIS A 218 -0.36 19.16 -4.47
C HIS A 218 -0.01 18.55 -3.10
N SER A 219 0.07 17.21 -3.04
CA SER A 219 0.78 16.51 -1.97
C SER A 219 1.97 15.77 -2.56
N PHE A 220 3.04 15.56 -1.79
CA PHE A 220 4.27 14.98 -2.33
C PHE A 220 4.99 14.06 -1.33
N ILE A 221 5.83 13.19 -1.89
CA ILE A 221 6.83 12.39 -1.18
C ILE A 221 8.13 12.53 -1.95
N CYS A 222 9.10 13.19 -1.34
CA CYS A 222 10.47 13.33 -1.83
C CYS A 222 11.35 12.28 -1.14
N LEU A 223 12.03 11.47 -1.94
CA LEU A 223 13.06 10.53 -1.52
C LEU A 223 14.42 11.10 -1.91
N ASP A 224 15.34 11.21 -0.96
CA ASP A 224 16.73 11.63 -1.15
C ASP A 224 16.85 12.87 -2.04
N GLU A 225 16.18 13.93 -1.61
CA GLU A 225 16.05 15.20 -2.32
C GLU A 225 17.42 15.74 -2.79
N GLY A 226 17.49 16.11 -4.08
CA GLY A 226 18.70 16.66 -4.69
C GLY A 226 19.81 15.64 -4.98
N SER A 227 19.65 14.37 -4.59
CA SER A 227 20.58 13.31 -4.97
C SER A 227 20.35 12.84 -6.40
N VAL A 228 21.33 12.15 -6.99
CA VAL A 228 21.21 11.54 -8.33
C VAL A 228 20.10 10.49 -8.37
N LYS A 229 19.83 9.82 -7.24
CA LYS A 229 18.74 8.84 -7.10
C LYS A 229 17.44 9.47 -6.60
N GLY A 230 17.39 10.80 -6.50
CA GLY A 230 16.27 11.54 -5.95
C GLY A 230 14.99 11.27 -6.75
N LYS A 231 13.91 10.99 -6.03
CA LYS A 231 12.60 10.70 -6.64
C LYS A 231 11.50 11.46 -5.91
N ILE A 232 10.58 12.04 -6.68
CA ILE A 232 9.41 12.74 -6.15
C ILE A 232 8.16 12.06 -6.66
N VAL A 233 7.29 11.68 -5.73
CA VAL A 233 5.92 11.27 -6.02
C VAL A 233 5.01 12.44 -5.70
N ALA A 234 4.36 13.03 -6.70
CA ALA A 234 3.47 14.17 -6.54
C ALA A 234 2.03 13.79 -6.90
N ASP A 235 1.09 14.00 -5.97
CA ASP A 235 -0.34 13.94 -6.28
C ASP A 235 -0.84 15.33 -6.67
N ILE A 236 -1.37 15.43 -7.88
CA ILE A 236 -1.85 16.67 -8.47
C ILE A 236 -3.20 17.04 -7.85
N GLY A 237 -3.26 18.22 -7.25
CA GLY A 237 -4.44 18.78 -6.60
C GLY A 237 -4.46 18.59 -5.07
N PRO A 238 -4.98 19.57 -4.31
CA PRO A 238 -5.10 19.45 -2.86
C PRO A 238 -6.08 18.36 -2.46
N TYR A 239 -5.77 17.68 -1.36
CA TYR A 239 -6.78 16.96 -0.60
C TYR A 239 -7.49 17.96 0.33
N LEU A 240 -8.78 18.17 0.09
CA LEU A 240 -9.63 19.09 0.85
C LEU A 240 -10.74 18.33 1.59
N GLY A 241 -10.41 17.17 2.17
CA GLY A 241 -11.37 16.34 2.90
C GLY A 241 -12.39 15.59 2.04
N ARG A 242 -12.17 15.50 0.72
CA ARG A 242 -13.04 14.77 -0.23
C ARG A 242 -12.32 13.57 -0.83
N THR A 243 -13.08 12.52 -1.14
CA THR A 243 -12.57 11.25 -1.71
C THR A 243 -12.36 11.27 -3.22
N THR A 244 -12.30 12.46 -3.84
CA THR A 244 -12.10 12.59 -5.29
C THR A 244 -10.75 12.00 -5.71
N PRO A 245 -10.70 11.16 -6.76
CA PRO A 245 -9.45 10.65 -7.30
C PRO A 245 -8.54 11.81 -7.70
N ARG A 246 -7.25 11.69 -7.34
CA ARG A 246 -6.22 12.68 -7.68
C ARG A 246 -5.12 11.97 -8.47
N PRO A 247 -4.79 12.42 -9.69
CA PRO A 247 -3.68 11.85 -10.45
C PRO A 247 -2.37 11.96 -9.68
N SER A 248 -1.52 10.95 -9.82
CA SER A 248 -0.20 10.92 -9.21
C SER A 248 0.86 10.86 -10.30
N MET A 249 2.00 11.53 -10.08
CA MET A 249 3.14 11.57 -11.00
C MET A 249 4.39 11.14 -10.25
N VAL A 250 5.23 10.33 -10.90
CA VAL A 250 6.55 9.95 -10.40
C VAL A 250 7.60 10.64 -11.25
N VAL A 251 8.46 11.43 -10.61
CA VAL A 251 9.48 12.25 -11.25
C VAL A 251 10.86 11.90 -10.70
N VAL A 252 11.84 11.75 -11.57
CA VAL A 252 13.24 11.51 -11.22
C VAL A 252 14.09 12.75 -11.45
N ASN A 253 15.20 12.84 -10.71
CA ASN A 253 16.17 13.90 -10.89
C ASN A 253 16.85 13.80 -12.27
N LYS A 254 16.30 14.54 -13.24
CA LYS A 254 16.82 14.64 -14.60
C LYS A 254 17.13 16.10 -14.92
N LYS A 255 18.29 16.33 -15.54
CA LYS A 255 18.72 17.65 -15.99
C LYS A 255 17.67 18.27 -16.92
N ASP A 256 17.35 19.53 -16.70
CA ASP A 256 16.35 20.32 -17.46
C ASP A 256 14.93 19.71 -17.42
N GLY A 257 14.65 18.83 -16.45
CA GLY A 257 13.35 18.20 -16.22
C GLY A 257 12.46 18.96 -15.22
N ILE A 258 11.30 18.38 -14.91
CA ILE A 258 10.31 18.96 -13.98
C ILE A 258 10.63 18.67 -12.49
N TYR A 259 11.70 17.93 -12.20
CA TYR A 259 12.09 17.58 -10.84
C TYR A 259 12.33 18.81 -9.96
N ASP A 260 13.10 19.78 -10.46
CA ASP A 260 13.43 20.99 -9.71
C ASP A 260 12.20 21.84 -9.41
N TYR A 261 11.19 21.84 -10.30
CA TYR A 261 9.92 22.51 -10.05
C TYR A 261 9.24 21.95 -8.79
N TRP A 262 9.06 20.63 -8.72
CA TRP A 262 8.41 19.99 -7.57
C TRP A 262 9.24 20.13 -6.29
N ARG A 263 10.56 19.98 -6.41
CA ARG A 263 11.48 20.19 -5.29
C ARG A 263 11.35 21.59 -4.71
N ASN A 264 11.45 22.61 -5.54
CA ASN A 264 11.40 24.01 -5.12
C ASN A 264 10.03 24.35 -4.50
N MET A 265 8.94 23.76 -4.99
CA MET A 265 7.62 23.94 -4.36
C MET A 265 7.56 23.31 -2.97
N GLY A 266 8.08 22.10 -2.79
CA GLY A 266 8.14 21.45 -1.47
C GLY A 266 8.99 22.25 -0.47
N GLU A 267 10.13 22.76 -0.92
CA GLU A 267 11.03 23.58 -0.09
C GLU A 267 10.41 24.95 0.25
N LEU A 268 9.74 25.61 -0.70
CA LEU A 268 8.99 26.84 -0.43
C LEU A 268 7.92 26.61 0.64
N MET A 269 7.18 25.49 0.54
CA MET A 269 6.19 25.13 1.56
C MET A 269 6.84 24.88 2.92
N TRP A 270 8.04 24.29 2.95
CA TRP A 270 8.79 24.08 4.19
C TRP A 270 9.23 25.40 4.83
N GLN A 271 9.74 26.34 4.03
CA GLN A 271 10.22 27.64 4.51
C GLN A 271 9.10 28.51 5.09
N GLU A 272 7.92 28.49 4.48
CA GLU A 272 6.74 29.24 4.94
C GLU A 272 5.98 28.54 6.09
N SER A 273 6.34 27.30 6.39
CA SER A 273 5.69 26.52 7.46
C SER A 273 6.30 26.82 8.83
N LYS A 274 5.56 26.43 9.88
CA LYS A 274 5.97 26.62 11.28
C LYS A 274 6.36 25.27 11.89
N PRO A 275 7.47 25.18 12.64
CA PRO A 275 7.79 23.98 13.41
C PRO A 275 6.65 23.61 14.36
N PHE A 276 6.27 22.34 14.37
CA PHE A 276 5.26 21.81 15.28
C PHE A 276 5.93 20.99 16.38
N ASN A 277 5.66 21.35 17.64
CA ASN A 277 6.29 20.69 18.78
C ASN A 277 5.56 19.38 19.14
N LEU A 278 6.07 18.26 18.63
CA LEU A 278 5.55 16.93 18.96
C LEU A 278 5.81 16.49 20.40
N THR A 279 6.75 17.10 21.13
CA THR A 279 7.11 16.68 22.49
C THR A 279 6.24 17.34 23.56
N SER A 280 5.28 18.18 23.18
CA SER A 280 4.33 18.77 24.13
C SER A 280 3.41 17.69 24.70
N GLU A 281 3.29 17.56 26.02
CA GLU A 281 2.43 16.54 26.66
C GLU A 281 0.95 16.64 26.22
N ASP A 282 0.52 17.84 25.78
CA ASP A 282 -0.83 18.09 25.31
C ASP A 282 -0.83 18.97 24.06
N LEU A 283 -0.91 18.34 22.89
CA LEU A 283 -0.85 19.02 21.59
C LEU A 283 -1.96 20.05 21.38
N PHE A 284 -3.12 19.86 22.01
CA PHE A 284 -4.33 20.63 21.73
C PHE A 284 -5.01 21.23 22.98
N GLY A 285 -4.39 21.13 24.14
CA GLY A 285 -4.98 21.59 25.41
C GLY A 285 -6.16 20.71 25.87
N THR A 286 -6.24 19.46 25.40
CA THR A 286 -7.36 18.55 25.65
C THR A 286 -7.01 17.37 26.54
N GLN A 287 -5.73 17.14 26.84
CA GLN A 287 -5.22 15.98 27.58
C GLN A 287 -5.74 14.65 27.03
N THR A 288 -5.91 14.56 25.71
CA THR A 288 -6.43 13.37 25.05
C THR A 288 -5.32 12.53 24.43
N LYS A 289 -5.57 11.22 24.34
CA LYS A 289 -4.84 10.27 23.51
C LYS A 289 -5.74 9.75 22.40
N THR A 290 -5.11 9.31 21.31
CA THR A 290 -5.82 8.78 20.14
C THR A 290 -5.34 7.37 19.80
N PHE A 291 -6.30 6.49 19.56
CA PHE A 291 -6.10 5.22 18.88
C PHE A 291 -6.79 5.24 17.52
N MET A 292 -6.17 4.57 16.56
CA MET A 292 -6.78 4.32 15.28
C MET A 292 -6.66 2.85 14.93
N PHE A 293 -7.79 2.22 14.65
CA PHE A 293 -7.85 0.83 14.21
C PHE A 293 -8.38 0.79 12.78
N ALA A 294 -7.74 0.01 11.92
CA ALA A 294 -8.13 -0.11 10.53
C ALA A 294 -8.27 -1.59 10.15
N SER A 295 -9.18 -1.87 9.23
CA SER A 295 -9.28 -3.19 8.59
C SER A 295 -8.03 -3.50 7.77
N GLY A 296 -7.58 -4.74 7.87
CA GLY A 296 -6.36 -5.24 7.22
C GLY A 296 -6.01 -6.64 7.71
N LYS A 297 -4.72 -6.97 7.75
CA LYS A 297 -4.22 -8.30 8.15
C LYS A 297 -4.53 -8.67 9.61
N ASP A 298 -4.74 -7.67 10.46
CA ASP A 298 -5.04 -7.86 11.88
C ASP A 298 -6.55 -8.04 12.14
N THR A 299 -7.39 -7.93 11.11
CA THR A 299 -8.82 -8.22 11.24
C THR A 299 -9.02 -9.73 11.36
N GLU A 300 -9.79 -10.16 12.35
CA GLU A 300 -10.10 -11.58 12.55
C GLU A 300 -11.52 -11.92 12.07
N TYR A 301 -11.71 -13.11 11.54
CA TYR A 301 -13.01 -13.71 11.26
C TYR A 301 -13.20 -15.00 12.05
N TYR A 302 -14.45 -15.35 12.32
CA TYR A 302 -14.78 -16.58 13.01
C TYR A 302 -15.00 -17.70 12.00
N ASP A 303 -14.12 -18.71 12.05
CA ASP A 303 -14.22 -19.91 11.25
C ASP A 303 -15.07 -20.96 11.98
N LYS A 304 -16.22 -21.29 11.38
CA LYS A 304 -17.17 -22.27 11.92
C LYS A 304 -16.65 -23.71 11.86
N VAL A 305 -15.70 -24.01 10.97
CA VAL A 305 -15.17 -25.37 10.80
C VAL A 305 -14.19 -25.70 11.92
N THR A 306 -13.32 -24.75 12.25
CA THR A 306 -12.30 -24.91 13.30
C THR A 306 -12.76 -24.40 14.67
N ASP A 307 -13.96 -23.81 14.76
CA ASP A 307 -14.51 -23.18 15.96
C ASP A 307 -13.54 -22.16 16.60
N SER A 308 -12.92 -21.33 15.74
CA SER A 308 -11.83 -20.46 16.17
C SER A 308 -11.79 -19.15 15.39
N TRP A 309 -11.10 -18.16 15.94
CA TRP A 309 -10.86 -16.89 15.26
C TRP A 309 -9.57 -16.99 14.44
N GLN A 310 -9.68 -16.65 13.16
CA GLN A 310 -8.62 -16.73 12.16
C GLN A 310 -8.38 -15.36 11.55
N GLN A 311 -7.19 -15.11 11.02
CA GLN A 311 -6.89 -13.85 10.34
C GLN A 311 -7.61 -13.76 9.00
N ALA A 312 -8.25 -12.62 8.73
CA ALA A 312 -8.83 -12.30 7.44
C ALA A 312 -7.73 -12.04 6.40
N SER A 313 -8.10 -12.19 5.13
CA SER A 313 -7.25 -11.86 3.99
C SER A 313 -7.66 -10.53 3.38
N ILE A 314 -6.69 -9.83 2.79
CA ILE A 314 -6.98 -8.70 1.90
C ILE A 314 -7.67 -9.28 0.67
N CYS A 315 -8.88 -8.83 0.37
CA CYS A 315 -9.69 -9.40 -0.70
C CYS A 315 -9.58 -8.61 -2.01
N LYS A 316 -9.91 -9.29 -3.10
CA LYS A 316 -10.05 -8.69 -4.42
C LYS A 316 -11.20 -7.70 -4.39
N MET A 317 -10.93 -6.50 -4.89
CA MET A 317 -11.90 -5.42 -4.97
C MET A 317 -12.62 -5.44 -6.32
N ASP A 318 -13.92 -5.14 -6.30
CA ASP A 318 -14.62 -4.72 -7.51
C ASP A 318 -14.14 -3.34 -7.97
N GLY A 319 -14.20 -3.09 -9.28
CA GLY A 319 -13.77 -1.81 -9.87
C GLY A 319 -14.54 -0.59 -9.36
N ASN A 320 -15.76 -0.77 -8.85
CA ASN A 320 -16.62 0.30 -8.35
C ASN A 320 -16.51 0.51 -6.83
N TRP A 321 -15.77 -0.34 -6.11
CA TRP A 321 -15.61 -0.21 -4.67
C TRP A 321 -14.73 0.97 -4.30
N ARG A 322 -15.15 1.72 -3.28
CA ARG A 322 -14.40 2.85 -2.74
C ARG A 322 -13.68 2.47 -1.46
N SER A 323 -12.42 2.89 -1.35
CA SER A 323 -11.60 2.68 -0.15
C SER A 323 -11.97 3.62 1.00
N ILE A 324 -11.63 3.22 2.23
CA ILE A 324 -11.47 4.11 3.38
C ILE A 324 -9.97 4.35 3.58
N LYS A 325 -9.56 5.60 3.76
CA LYS A 325 -8.15 5.97 3.84
C LYS A 325 -7.47 5.31 5.04
N GLY A 326 -6.37 4.59 4.78
CA GLY A 326 -5.63 3.86 5.81
C GLY A 326 -6.18 2.48 6.14
N SER A 327 -7.21 2.02 5.41
CA SER A 327 -7.84 0.71 5.60
C SER A 327 -7.80 -0.12 4.31
N GLN A 328 -7.93 -1.43 4.45
CA GLN A 328 -7.95 -2.39 3.34
C GLN A 328 -9.25 -3.18 3.34
N TRP A 329 -9.72 -3.54 2.15
CA TRP A 329 -10.86 -4.45 2.02
C TRP A 329 -10.44 -5.85 2.46
N VAL A 330 -11.23 -6.45 3.35
CA VAL A 330 -10.97 -7.76 3.93
C VAL A 330 -12.13 -8.71 3.73
N TRP A 331 -11.78 -9.98 3.56
CA TRP A 331 -12.70 -11.12 3.53
C TRP A 331 -12.02 -12.34 4.15
N ILE A 332 -12.73 -13.47 4.26
CA ILE A 332 -12.16 -14.72 4.81
C ILE A 332 -10.98 -15.25 3.97
N ARG A 333 -10.88 -14.84 2.70
CA ARG A 333 -9.81 -15.19 1.74
C ARG A 333 -9.72 -14.14 0.62
N GLU A 334 -8.72 -14.24 -0.25
CA GLU A 334 -8.49 -13.28 -1.34
C GLU A 334 -9.68 -13.15 -2.30
N SER A 335 -10.34 -14.26 -2.66
CA SER A 335 -11.50 -14.27 -3.56
C SER A 335 -12.61 -15.19 -3.08
N VAL A 336 -13.86 -14.82 -3.37
CA VAL A 336 -15.04 -15.66 -3.11
C VAL A 336 -14.96 -16.96 -3.94
N THR A 337 -15.59 -18.03 -3.49
CA THR A 337 -15.75 -19.29 -4.23
C THR A 337 -17.06 -19.24 -5.00
N LEU A 338 -17.16 -20.03 -6.07
CA LEU A 338 -18.36 -20.02 -6.91
C LEU A 338 -19.61 -20.45 -6.13
N GLU A 339 -19.46 -21.39 -5.19
CA GLU A 339 -20.54 -21.83 -4.32
C GLU A 339 -21.03 -20.68 -3.43
N GLU A 340 -20.13 -19.99 -2.73
CA GLU A 340 -20.48 -18.85 -1.88
C GLU A 340 -21.11 -17.70 -2.68
N ALA A 341 -20.60 -17.44 -3.88
CA ALA A 341 -21.17 -16.46 -4.80
C ALA A 341 -22.62 -16.81 -5.16
N LYS A 342 -22.92 -18.09 -5.37
CA LYS A 342 -24.26 -18.57 -5.71
C LYS A 342 -25.23 -18.62 -4.55
N THR A 343 -24.77 -19.05 -3.37
CA THR A 343 -25.65 -19.30 -2.21
C THR A 343 -25.72 -18.12 -1.25
N GLY A 344 -24.81 -17.16 -1.37
CA GLY A 344 -24.60 -16.14 -0.36
C GLY A 344 -23.92 -16.71 0.89
N THR A 345 -23.48 -15.81 1.77
CA THR A 345 -22.77 -16.19 3.01
C THR A 345 -23.09 -15.25 4.16
N LYS A 346 -22.83 -15.74 5.38
CA LYS A 346 -22.88 -14.96 6.61
C LYS A 346 -21.64 -15.26 7.44
N ASN A 347 -20.74 -14.28 7.48
CA ASN A 347 -19.45 -14.36 8.17
C ASN A 347 -19.34 -13.27 9.23
N ARG A 348 -18.73 -13.62 10.37
CA ARG A 348 -18.55 -12.69 11.49
C ARG A 348 -17.08 -12.33 11.61
N PHE A 349 -16.80 -11.04 11.60
CA PHE A 349 -15.48 -10.46 11.84
C PHE A 349 -15.47 -9.77 13.20
N ARG A 350 -14.28 -9.56 13.78
CA ARG A 350 -14.15 -8.79 15.02
C ARG A 350 -12.97 -7.82 15.00
N LEU A 351 -13.12 -6.77 15.81
CA LEU A 351 -12.06 -5.90 16.28
C LEU A 351 -12.06 -5.92 17.80
N LYS A 352 -10.91 -6.22 18.39
CA LYS A 352 -10.68 -6.11 19.84
C LYS A 352 -9.82 -4.89 20.15
N LEU A 353 -10.18 -4.19 21.22
CA LEU A 353 -9.39 -3.08 21.74
C LEU A 353 -9.52 -3.00 23.26
N ASN A 354 -8.49 -2.47 23.91
CA ASN A 354 -8.47 -2.31 25.35
C ASN A 354 -8.36 -0.83 25.69
N LEU A 355 -9.30 -0.33 26.49
CA LEU A 355 -9.28 1.02 27.04
C LEU A 355 -8.72 0.99 28.46
N PRO A 356 -8.02 2.04 28.91
CA PRO A 356 -7.50 2.10 30.28
C PRO A 356 -8.59 1.83 31.32
N SER A 357 -8.21 1.15 32.41
CA SER A 357 -9.13 0.71 33.47
C SER A 357 -9.90 1.86 34.11
N ASP A 358 -9.26 3.05 34.18
CA ASP A 358 -9.80 4.24 34.85
C ASP A 358 -10.74 5.07 33.96
N CYS A 359 -10.98 4.60 32.73
CA CYS A 359 -11.82 5.25 31.72
C CYS A 359 -13.33 5.13 32.06
N ARG A 360 -13.79 5.79 33.13
CA ARG A 360 -15.23 5.94 33.43
C ARG A 360 -15.89 6.64 32.24
N GLY A 361 -17.11 6.24 31.84
CA GLY A 361 -17.78 6.55 30.56
C GLY A 361 -17.87 8.00 30.05
N GLU A 362 -17.21 8.97 30.69
CA GLU A 362 -16.95 10.34 30.24
C GLU A 362 -15.50 10.54 29.73
N CYS A 363 -14.67 9.50 29.77
CA CYS A 363 -13.28 9.56 29.31
C CYS A 363 -13.17 9.57 27.78
N ILE A 364 -14.10 8.94 27.06
CA ILE A 364 -14.07 8.90 25.60
C ILE A 364 -14.58 10.25 25.10
N VAL A 365 -13.76 10.93 24.32
CA VAL A 365 -14.07 12.24 23.75
C VAL A 365 -14.67 12.10 22.36
N ARG A 366 -14.28 11.04 21.64
CA ARG A 366 -14.81 10.73 20.31
C ARG A 366 -14.58 9.26 19.98
N ALA A 367 -15.58 8.62 19.38
CA ALA A 367 -15.38 7.33 18.73
C ALA A 367 -16.14 7.23 17.40
N ASP A 368 -15.46 7.56 16.30
CA ASP A 368 -16.04 7.53 14.95
C ASP A 368 -15.66 6.22 14.23
N LEU A 369 -16.64 5.37 13.96
CA LEU A 369 -16.48 4.17 13.14
C LEU A 369 -16.89 4.46 11.69
N PHE A 370 -15.90 4.47 10.80
CA PHE A 370 -16.09 4.53 9.36
C PHE A 370 -16.28 3.12 8.82
N LEU A 371 -17.33 2.88 8.02
CA LEU A 371 -17.65 1.54 7.52
C LEU A 371 -18.17 1.56 6.08
N ARG A 372 -17.75 0.56 5.31
CA ARG A 372 -18.43 0.09 4.10
C ARG A 372 -18.42 -1.43 4.07
N SER A 373 -19.40 -2.00 3.39
CA SER A 373 -19.42 -3.41 3.09
C SER A 373 -20.07 -3.67 1.73
N ASP A 374 -19.76 -4.84 1.18
CA ASP A 374 -20.53 -5.45 0.10
C ASP A 374 -20.96 -6.86 0.57
N TYR A 375 -22.24 -7.14 0.84
CA TYR A 375 -23.42 -6.28 0.61
C TYR A 375 -23.87 -5.53 1.85
N ALA A 376 -24.01 -6.23 2.97
CA ALA A 376 -24.66 -5.72 4.16
C ALA A 376 -23.91 -6.13 5.43
N CYS A 377 -23.73 -5.20 6.37
CA CYS A 377 -23.06 -5.47 7.63
C CYS A 377 -23.93 -5.05 8.80
N HIS A 378 -24.12 -5.95 9.77
CA HIS A 378 -24.65 -5.61 11.09
C HIS A 378 -23.51 -5.47 12.09
N ILE A 379 -23.64 -4.50 13.00
CA ILE A 379 -22.59 -4.20 13.98
C ILE A 379 -23.12 -4.49 15.38
N THR A 380 -22.32 -5.19 16.18
CA THR A 380 -22.57 -5.38 17.62
C THR A 380 -21.34 -4.93 18.38
N ILE A 381 -21.51 -4.07 19.38
CA ILE A 381 -20.43 -3.56 20.23
C ILE A 381 -20.73 -3.95 21.66
N ASN A 382 -19.83 -4.73 22.30
CA ASN A 382 -20.02 -5.19 23.68
C ASN A 382 -21.44 -5.74 23.94
N ASP A 383 -21.90 -6.62 23.05
CA ASP A 383 -23.22 -7.25 23.08
C ASP A 383 -24.42 -6.34 22.77
N VAL A 384 -24.18 -5.07 22.45
CA VAL A 384 -25.22 -4.13 21.98
C VAL A 384 -25.24 -4.09 20.45
N GLY A 385 -26.29 -4.64 19.85
CA GLY A 385 -26.52 -4.59 18.41
C GLY A 385 -27.01 -3.22 17.95
N LEU A 386 -26.43 -2.69 16.89
CA LEU A 386 -26.96 -1.51 16.21
C LEU A 386 -28.12 -1.93 15.30
N SER A 387 -29.21 -1.16 15.30
CA SER A 387 -30.42 -1.49 14.54
C SER A 387 -30.30 -1.27 13.03
N GLN A 388 -29.30 -0.51 12.60
CA GLN A 388 -29.08 -0.19 11.19
C GLN A 388 -28.20 -1.23 10.50
N GLU A 389 -28.53 -1.53 9.25
CA GLU A 389 -27.70 -2.30 8.33
C GLU A 389 -26.81 -1.35 7.51
N TYR A 390 -25.54 -1.71 7.36
CA TYR A 390 -24.54 -0.89 6.69
C TYR A 390 -24.02 -1.58 5.43
N GLY A 391 -24.51 -1.14 4.27
CA GLY A 391 -24.08 -1.57 2.95
C GLY A 391 -23.81 -0.38 2.05
N GLY A 392 -22.84 -0.46 1.14
CA GLY A 392 -22.52 0.68 0.27
C GLY A 392 -21.07 0.76 -0.17
N ALA A 393 -20.55 -0.32 -0.75
CA ALA A 393 -19.18 -0.37 -1.23
C ALA A 393 -18.86 0.72 -2.28
N SER A 394 -19.83 1.10 -3.11
CA SER A 394 -19.66 2.11 -4.18
C SER A 394 -20.05 3.54 -3.79
N TYR A 395 -20.65 3.74 -2.61
CA TYR A 395 -21.17 5.06 -2.19
C TYR A 395 -20.08 6.12 -2.12
N PRO A 396 -20.36 7.40 -2.43
CA PRO A 396 -19.34 8.44 -2.39
C PRO A 396 -18.64 8.57 -1.03
N GLU A 397 -19.41 8.53 0.05
CA GLU A 397 -18.92 8.64 1.42
C GLU A 397 -19.18 7.35 2.20
N PRO A 398 -18.28 6.94 3.11
CA PRO A 398 -18.53 5.81 4.01
C PRO A 398 -19.61 6.18 5.03
N PHE A 399 -20.19 5.18 5.68
CA PHE A 399 -20.97 5.43 6.90
C PHE A 399 -20.02 5.93 7.98
N ILE A 400 -20.44 6.96 8.72
CA ILE A 400 -19.74 7.47 9.89
C ILE A 400 -20.67 7.26 11.07
N ILE A 401 -20.29 6.36 11.95
CA ILE A 401 -21.13 5.87 13.05
C ILE A 401 -20.45 6.32 14.34
N ASP A 402 -21.15 7.15 15.11
CA ASP A 402 -20.75 7.49 16.47
C ASP A 402 -21.01 6.27 17.37
N VAL A 403 -19.92 5.70 17.88
CA VAL A 403 -19.93 4.49 18.71
C VAL A 403 -19.45 4.73 20.13
N GLU A 404 -19.27 5.99 20.54
CA GLU A 404 -18.71 6.40 21.83
C GLU A 404 -19.42 5.73 23.00
N LYS A 405 -20.76 5.86 23.03
CA LYS A 405 -21.62 5.38 24.12
C LYS A 405 -21.64 3.86 24.32
N TYR A 406 -21.04 3.08 23.42
CA TYR A 406 -21.04 1.61 23.48
C TYR A 406 -19.74 1.04 24.07
N PHE A 407 -18.71 1.87 24.24
CA PHE A 407 -17.45 1.46 24.83
C PHE A 407 -17.47 1.55 26.36
N LYS A 408 -16.63 0.75 27.01
CA LYS A 408 -16.43 0.68 28.47
C LYS A 408 -14.94 0.62 28.80
N SER A 409 -14.57 0.86 30.06
CA SER A 409 -13.21 0.55 30.55
C SER A 409 -12.83 -0.90 30.26
N GLY A 410 -11.54 -1.14 29.97
CA GLY A 410 -11.01 -2.47 29.74
C GLY A 410 -11.28 -3.01 28.33
N GLU A 411 -11.47 -4.32 28.21
CA GLU A 411 -11.63 -4.99 26.91
C GLU A 411 -12.98 -4.64 26.27
N ASN A 412 -12.91 -4.25 25.01
CA ASN A 412 -14.04 -3.96 24.15
C ASN A 412 -13.94 -4.79 22.87
N THR A 413 -15.07 -5.28 22.38
CA THR A 413 -15.14 -6.00 21.11
C THR A 413 -16.23 -5.43 20.22
N ILE A 414 -15.88 -5.15 18.97
CA ILE A 414 -16.82 -4.86 17.89
C ILE A 414 -16.91 -6.10 17.01
N TYR A 415 -18.12 -6.58 16.78
CA TYR A 415 -18.42 -7.61 15.80
C TYR A 415 -19.04 -7.00 14.55
N PHE A 416 -18.55 -7.43 13.39
CA PHE A 416 -19.08 -7.10 12.08
C PHE A 416 -19.65 -8.38 11.48
N GLU A 417 -20.97 -8.47 11.40
CA GLU A 417 -21.66 -9.59 10.80
C GLU A 417 -21.98 -9.25 9.34
N LEU A 418 -21.11 -9.71 8.44
CA LEU A 418 -21.17 -9.43 7.02
C LEU A 418 -22.00 -10.49 6.30
N LEU A 419 -23.01 -10.02 5.60
CA LEU A 419 -23.95 -10.76 4.78
C LEU A 419 -23.62 -10.53 3.30
N SER A 420 -23.42 -11.63 2.59
CA SER A 420 -23.32 -11.66 1.12
C SER A 420 -24.60 -12.27 0.57
N PHE A 421 -25.28 -11.56 -0.33
CA PHE A 421 -26.51 -12.05 -0.95
C PHE A 421 -26.21 -13.03 -2.08
N ALA A 422 -27.03 -14.07 -2.18
CA ALA A 422 -26.96 -15.11 -3.21
C ALA A 422 -27.18 -14.53 -4.61
N LYS A 423 -26.32 -14.91 -5.57
CA LYS A 423 -26.55 -14.71 -7.01
C LYS A 423 -26.46 -16.05 -7.75
N PRO A 424 -27.54 -16.84 -7.81
CA PRO A 424 -27.52 -18.21 -8.35
C PRO A 424 -27.04 -18.32 -9.81
N GLU A 425 -27.22 -17.24 -10.58
CA GLU A 425 -26.92 -17.14 -12.02
C GLU A 425 -25.44 -16.94 -12.36
N VAL A 426 -24.57 -16.66 -11.37
CA VAL A 426 -23.16 -16.37 -11.64
C VAL A 426 -22.40 -17.60 -12.12
N SER A 427 -21.55 -17.38 -13.13
CA SER A 427 -20.63 -18.40 -13.66
C SER A 427 -19.21 -18.26 -13.11
N ASP A 428 -18.85 -17.06 -12.67
CA ASP A 428 -17.54 -16.74 -12.10
C ASP A 428 -17.71 -16.19 -10.68
N PRO A 429 -16.88 -16.61 -9.69
CA PRO A 429 -16.90 -16.01 -8.36
C PRO A 429 -16.69 -14.49 -8.35
N GLU A 430 -15.99 -13.94 -9.36
CA GLU A 430 -15.73 -12.51 -9.48
C GLU A 430 -16.98 -11.68 -9.76
N ASP A 431 -18.07 -12.30 -10.23
CA ASP A 431 -19.35 -11.64 -10.49
C ASP A 431 -20.13 -11.30 -9.19
N ASN A 432 -19.67 -11.83 -8.05
CA ASN A 432 -20.28 -11.60 -6.74
C ASN A 432 -19.26 -11.47 -5.60
N LEU A 433 -18.34 -10.50 -5.75
CA LEU A 433 -17.38 -10.17 -4.71
C LEU A 433 -18.07 -9.71 -3.41
N THR A 434 -17.46 -10.00 -2.27
CA THR A 434 -17.93 -9.59 -0.94
C THR A 434 -16.74 -9.15 -0.09
N GLY A 435 -16.96 -8.17 0.77
CA GLY A 435 -15.88 -7.59 1.56
C GLY A 435 -16.34 -6.60 2.61
N LEU A 436 -15.46 -6.39 3.58
CA LEU A 436 -15.62 -5.43 4.67
C LEU A 436 -14.47 -4.43 4.61
N ILE A 437 -14.75 -3.15 4.83
CA ILE A 437 -13.72 -2.16 5.13
C ILE A 437 -14.20 -1.23 6.22
N TYR A 438 -13.42 -1.12 7.28
CA TYR A 438 -13.69 -0.23 8.41
C TYR A 438 -12.45 0.53 8.88
N ARG A 439 -12.70 1.60 9.63
CA ARG A 439 -11.71 2.37 10.38
C ARG A 439 -12.36 2.96 11.62
N LEU A 440 -11.80 2.74 12.80
CA LEU A 440 -12.24 3.34 14.05
C LEU A 440 -11.26 4.44 14.47
N HIS A 441 -11.76 5.65 14.68
CA HIS A 441 -11.03 6.74 15.30
C HIS A 441 -11.51 6.89 16.74
N LEU A 442 -10.64 6.63 17.70
CA LEU A 442 -10.95 6.68 19.12
C LEU A 442 -10.07 7.73 19.79
N GLU A 443 -10.69 8.71 20.44
CA GLU A 443 -10.03 9.73 21.23
C GLU A 443 -10.56 9.66 22.66
N TYR A 444 -9.68 9.61 23.64
CA TYR A 444 -10.05 9.48 25.05
C TYR A 444 -9.10 10.28 25.96
N ARG A 445 -9.55 10.68 27.13
CA ARG A 445 -8.78 11.31 28.20
C ARG A 445 -8.27 10.25 29.17
N GLU A 446 -7.03 10.40 29.61
CA GLU A 446 -6.49 9.62 30.73
C GLU A 446 -6.77 10.28 32.08
#